data_AF-E2AVA6-F1
#
_entry.id   AF-E2AVA6-F1
#
_cell.length_a   1.000
_cell.length_b   1.000
_cell.length_c   1.000
_cell.angle_alpha   90.00
_cell.angle_beta   90.00
_cell.angle_gamma   90.00
#
_symmetry.space_group_name_H-M   'P 1'
#
loop_
_entity.id
_entity.type
_entity.pdbx_description
1 polymer ?
#
loop_
_entity_poly.entity_id
_entity_poly.type
_entity_poly.pdbx_seq_one_letter_code
_entity_poly.pdbx_strand_id
1 'polypeptide(L)'
;MRKNMNTRINGTNVILVPYQEKHVTKYHEWMKNPMLQYLTGSEPLTLEEEFEMQKRWLEDEDKCTFIILDKCVFLSTGSEIDAMIGDTNLFFNDLQEPNIAEIEIMIADEAYRGKRRGWESVILMMHYGFKTLNINKFRAKIKSDNIMSINMFEKLGFREKRPLLYNSVIYGSFFTSAELIRQNFTNVSKPVAEESRNSADTKGPILIQVQRLCETLNLIDEDTSVQSTNYNWPQLKRCAIYGCFLAGPILYRWYKWLDRFYSGTSVRIVLTKLLADQFIFTPPLLVLFFTSMSLMEAKSDILRECKIKFLHTFQTSCGFWLPVQLVNFMLVPPSLRVTYVSIASFCWINILCYLKNVPVAEYEQKK
;
A
#
# COMPACT_ATOMS: atom_id res chain seq x y z
N MET A 1 -0.83 -10.99 26.49
CA MET A 1 -0.37 -12.38 26.28
C MET A 1 0.13 -12.98 27.60
N ARG A 2 -0.44 -14.10 28.06
CA ARG A 2 -0.02 -14.75 29.33
C ARG A 2 1.40 -15.31 29.32
N LYS A 3 1.98 -15.59 28.14
CA LYS A 3 3.29 -16.24 28.00
C LYS A 3 4.45 -15.47 28.64
N ASN A 4 4.42 -14.13 28.62
CA ASN A 4 5.51 -13.34 29.21
C ASN A 4 5.29 -12.98 30.69
N MET A 5 4.18 -13.36 31.32
CA MET A 5 3.78 -12.89 32.66
C MET A 5 4.81 -13.12 33.76
N ASN A 6 5.65 -14.16 33.65
CA ASN A 6 6.72 -14.48 34.60
C ASN A 6 8.13 -14.30 33.99
N THR A 7 8.22 -13.58 32.87
CA THR A 7 9.49 -13.41 32.14
C THR A 7 10.14 -12.09 32.50
N ARG A 8 11.40 -12.14 32.92
CA ARG A 8 12.27 -10.97 33.05
C ARG A 8 13.47 -11.13 32.14
N ILE A 9 13.74 -10.14 31.29
CA ILE A 9 14.87 -10.16 30.36
C ILE A 9 15.88 -9.12 30.84
N ASN A 10 17.09 -9.59 31.18
CA ASN A 10 18.16 -8.70 31.64
C ASN A 10 19.08 -8.36 30.48
N GLY A 11 19.14 -7.08 30.14
CA GLY A 11 20.14 -6.50 29.25
C GLY A 11 21.39 -6.04 29.99
N THR A 12 22.25 -5.35 29.26
CA THR A 12 23.40 -4.61 29.78
C THR A 12 22.94 -3.39 30.57
N ASN A 13 22.07 -2.55 30.01
CA ASN A 13 21.62 -1.31 30.64
C ASN A 13 20.12 -1.24 30.91
N VAL A 14 19.33 -2.11 30.28
CA VAL A 14 17.87 -2.17 30.49
C VAL A 14 17.46 -3.51 31.08
N ILE A 15 16.31 -3.52 31.75
CA ILE A 15 15.60 -4.73 32.13
C ILE A 15 14.21 -4.65 31.52
N LEU A 16 13.75 -5.73 30.88
CA LEU A 16 12.37 -5.85 30.42
C LEU A 16 11.58 -6.67 31.43
N VAL A 17 10.48 -6.10 31.91
CA VAL A 17 9.53 -6.74 32.84
C VAL A 17 8.12 -6.72 32.27
N PRO A 18 7.24 -7.66 32.64
CA PRO A 18 5.88 -7.71 32.11
C PRO A 18 5.08 -6.47 32.54
N TYR A 19 4.20 -5.98 31.67
CA TYR A 19 3.29 -4.89 32.06
C TYR A 19 2.27 -5.39 33.09
N GLN A 20 2.13 -4.66 34.18
CA GLN A 20 1.40 -5.05 35.38
C GLN A 20 0.62 -3.84 35.90
N GLU A 21 -0.43 -4.10 36.67
CA GLU A 21 -1.30 -3.07 37.26
C GLU A 21 -0.53 -1.95 37.99
N LYS A 22 0.54 -2.31 38.74
CA LYS A 22 1.39 -1.33 39.45
C LYS A 22 2.02 -0.27 38.54
N HIS A 23 2.23 -0.56 37.25
CA HIS A 23 2.85 0.35 36.28
C HIS A 23 1.86 1.37 35.70
N VAL A 24 0.55 1.11 35.81
CA VAL A 24 -0.51 1.84 35.08
C VAL A 24 -0.51 3.32 35.45
N THR A 25 -0.41 3.67 36.73
CA THR A 25 -0.47 5.07 37.17
C THR A 25 0.64 5.92 36.54
N LYS A 26 1.89 5.44 36.55
CA LYS A 26 3.01 6.17 35.92
C LYS A 26 2.90 6.17 34.39
N TYR A 27 2.43 5.08 33.80
CA TYR A 27 2.18 4.98 32.36
C TYR A 27 1.13 6.01 31.90
N HIS A 28 0.02 6.13 32.64
CA HIS A 28 -1.03 7.11 32.38
C HIS A 28 -0.50 8.55 32.40
N GLU A 29 0.40 8.90 33.33
CA GLU A 29 1.05 10.21 33.33
C GLU A 29 1.86 10.48 32.06
N TRP A 30 2.55 9.47 31.51
CA TRP A 30 3.22 9.60 30.21
C TRP A 30 2.22 9.80 29.08
N MET A 31 1.11 9.08 29.09
CA MET A 31 0.07 9.17 28.08
C MET A 31 -0.68 10.50 28.10
N LYS A 32 -0.50 11.38 29.09
CA LYS A 32 -1.00 12.77 29.04
C LYS A 32 -0.19 13.67 28.10
N ASN A 33 1.03 13.26 27.69
CA ASN A 33 1.88 14.05 26.81
C ASN A 33 1.40 13.92 25.34
N PRO A 34 0.96 15.01 24.69
CA PRO A 34 0.46 14.96 23.31
C PRO A 34 1.50 14.52 22.28
N MET A 35 2.77 14.81 22.53
CA MET A 35 3.86 14.41 21.64
C MET A 35 4.09 12.90 21.69
N LEU A 36 4.03 12.29 22.89
CA LEU A 36 4.09 10.84 23.03
C LEU A 36 2.90 10.17 22.34
N GLN A 37 1.68 10.63 22.59
CA GLN A 37 0.47 10.13 21.92
C GLN A 37 0.58 10.19 20.40
N TYR A 38 1.09 11.30 19.85
CA TYR A 38 1.28 11.45 18.41
C TYR A 38 2.29 10.44 17.84
N LEU A 39 3.42 10.25 18.53
CA LEU A 39 4.49 9.35 18.09
C LEU A 39 4.10 7.87 18.21
N THR A 40 3.33 7.50 19.24
CA THR A 40 2.83 6.13 19.45
C THR A 40 1.52 5.87 18.70
N GLY A 41 0.83 6.91 18.23
CA GLY A 41 -0.52 6.78 17.65
C GLY A 41 -1.59 6.39 18.68
N SER A 42 -1.35 6.71 19.95
CA SER A 42 -2.27 6.40 21.06
C SER A 42 -3.36 7.46 21.19
N GLU A 43 -4.57 7.03 21.56
CA GLU A 43 -5.66 7.92 21.95
C GLU A 43 -5.62 8.18 23.47
N PRO A 44 -6.06 9.36 23.94
CA PRO A 44 -6.16 9.64 25.36
C PRO A 44 -7.22 8.75 26.02
N LEU A 45 -6.86 8.12 27.13
CA LEU A 45 -7.75 7.29 27.95
C LEU A 45 -7.87 7.86 29.37
N THR A 46 -8.98 7.59 30.04
CA THR A 46 -9.08 7.81 31.50
C THR A 46 -8.19 6.83 32.25
N LEU A 47 -7.94 7.11 33.53
CA LEU A 47 -7.13 6.21 34.36
C LEU A 47 -7.81 4.84 34.50
N GLU A 48 -9.13 4.81 34.65
CA GLU A 48 -9.92 3.58 34.72
C GLU A 48 -9.82 2.78 33.40
N GLU A 49 -9.89 3.46 32.26
CA GLU A 49 -9.72 2.84 30.94
C GLU A 49 -8.31 2.27 30.74
N GLU A 50 -7.27 2.92 31.25
CA GLU A 50 -5.89 2.40 31.25
C GLU A 50 -5.75 1.12 32.08
N PHE A 51 -6.40 1.04 33.24
CA PHE A 51 -6.44 -0.18 34.05
C PHE A 51 -7.13 -1.33 33.31
N GLU A 52 -8.27 -1.07 32.65
CA GLU A 52 -8.96 -2.07 31.85
C GLU A 52 -8.17 -2.49 30.60
N MET A 53 -7.49 -1.54 29.96
CA MET A 53 -6.60 -1.81 28.83
C MET A 53 -5.40 -2.66 29.24
N GLN A 54 -4.79 -2.40 30.40
CA GLN A 54 -3.68 -3.20 30.92
C GLN A 54 -4.10 -4.65 31.15
N LYS A 55 -5.27 -4.88 31.75
CA LYS A 55 -5.82 -6.24 31.93
C LYS A 55 -5.98 -6.95 30.59
N ARG A 56 -6.56 -6.28 29.59
CA ARG A 56 -6.67 -6.80 28.23
C ARG A 56 -5.32 -7.17 27.65
N TRP A 57 -4.32 -6.29 27.70
CA TRP A 57 -2.99 -6.56 27.15
C TRP A 57 -2.28 -7.73 27.82
N LEU A 58 -2.57 -8.00 29.10
CA LEU A 58 -2.06 -9.17 29.80
C LEU A 58 -2.70 -10.48 29.27
N GLU A 59 -3.99 -10.44 28.95
CA GLU A 59 -4.75 -11.61 28.50
C GLU A 59 -4.63 -11.88 26.99
N ASP A 60 -4.59 -10.81 26.18
CA ASP A 60 -4.63 -10.84 24.72
C ASP A 60 -3.50 -11.68 24.11
N GLU A 61 -3.85 -12.70 23.32
CA GLU A 61 -2.84 -13.56 22.66
C GLU A 61 -2.14 -12.87 21.48
N ASP A 62 -2.73 -11.80 20.96
CA ASP A 62 -2.24 -11.04 19.81
C ASP A 62 -1.34 -9.85 20.21
N LYS A 63 -1.06 -9.67 21.50
CA LYS A 63 -0.16 -8.63 22.00
C LYS A 63 0.77 -9.11 23.11
N CYS A 64 2.06 -8.82 22.98
CA CYS A 64 3.06 -9.04 24.02
C CYS A 64 3.74 -7.72 24.38
N THR A 65 3.65 -7.31 25.65
CA THR A 65 4.16 -6.02 26.14
C THR A 65 5.16 -6.22 27.27
N PHE A 66 6.28 -5.50 27.20
CA PHE A 66 7.21 -5.33 28.30
C PHE A 66 7.40 -3.86 28.65
N ILE A 67 7.48 -3.56 29.94
CA ILE A 67 7.98 -2.30 30.46
C ILE A 67 9.51 -2.33 30.48
N ILE A 68 10.11 -1.23 30.08
CA ILE A 68 11.56 -1.01 30.04
C ILE A 68 11.97 -0.29 31.31
N LEU A 69 12.86 -0.91 32.09
CA LEU A 69 13.48 -0.33 33.26
C LEU A 69 14.91 0.09 32.96
N ASP A 70 15.36 1.24 33.47
CA ASP A 70 16.79 1.53 33.55
C ASP A 70 17.41 0.67 34.66
N LYS A 71 18.42 -0.11 34.29
CA LYS A 71 19.02 -1.11 35.18
C LYS A 71 19.75 -0.49 36.36
N CYS A 72 20.42 0.65 36.17
CA CYS A 72 21.15 1.32 37.25
C CYS A 72 20.18 1.83 38.31
N VAL A 73 19.09 2.48 37.89
CA VAL A 73 18.03 2.94 38.80
C VAL A 73 17.42 1.76 39.55
N PHE A 74 17.01 0.70 38.83
CA PHE A 74 16.39 -0.46 39.44
C PHE A 74 17.29 -1.15 40.48
N LEU A 75 18.59 -1.29 40.19
CA LEU A 75 19.55 -1.88 41.14
C LEU A 75 19.76 -1.01 42.38
N SER A 76 19.58 0.31 42.27
CA SER A 76 19.74 1.25 43.38
C SER A 76 18.49 1.39 44.27
N THR A 77 17.29 1.36 43.67
CA THR A 77 16.03 1.61 44.39
C THR A 77 15.25 0.33 44.71
N GLY A 78 15.46 -0.74 43.93
CA GLY A 78 14.64 -1.95 43.98
C GLY A 78 13.21 -1.76 43.43
N SER A 79 12.88 -0.57 42.91
CA SER A 79 11.54 -0.18 42.51
C SER A 79 11.40 -0.16 40.99
N GLU A 80 10.50 -0.99 40.44
CA GLU A 80 10.17 -0.97 39.01
C GLU A 80 9.50 0.34 38.61
N ILE A 81 8.71 0.95 39.50
CA ILE A 81 8.01 2.22 39.23
C ILE A 81 9.01 3.36 39.08
N ASP A 82 10.04 3.41 39.93
CA ASP A 82 11.05 4.46 39.82
C ASP A 82 11.93 4.24 38.58
N ALA A 83 12.25 2.96 38.29
CA ALA A 83 13.14 2.60 37.21
C ALA A 83 12.48 2.54 35.82
N MET A 84 11.15 2.48 35.70
CA MET A 84 10.50 2.41 34.39
C MET A 84 10.67 3.70 33.59
N ILE A 85 11.10 3.56 32.34
CA ILE A 85 11.43 4.65 31.42
C ILE A 85 10.68 4.57 30.08
N GLY A 86 9.95 3.49 29.83
CA GLY A 86 9.20 3.28 28.60
C GLY A 86 8.69 1.83 28.47
N ASP A 87 8.31 1.44 27.26
CA ASP A 87 7.76 0.12 26.96
C ASP A 87 8.11 -0.35 25.54
N THR A 88 8.01 -1.66 25.30
CA THR A 88 8.14 -2.27 23.98
C THR A 88 7.09 -3.35 23.78
N ASN A 89 6.56 -3.43 22.56
CA ASN A 89 5.43 -4.28 22.22
C ASN A 89 5.73 -5.11 20.97
N LEU A 90 5.15 -6.31 20.92
CA LEU A 90 4.95 -7.09 19.70
C LEU A 90 3.46 -7.30 19.49
N PHE A 91 2.97 -6.96 18.30
CA PHE A 91 1.60 -7.19 17.87
C PHE A 91 1.54 -8.26 16.78
N PHE A 92 0.61 -9.19 16.90
CA PHE A 92 0.41 -10.34 16.01
C PHE A 92 -0.84 -10.12 15.15
N ASN A 93 -0.80 -9.07 14.34
CA ASN A 93 -1.97 -8.55 13.62
C ASN A 93 -2.38 -9.36 12.36
N ASP A 94 -1.64 -10.41 11.99
CA ASP A 94 -1.86 -11.14 10.74
C ASP A 94 -2.04 -12.64 10.98
N LEU A 95 -3.30 -13.09 10.95
CA LEU A 95 -3.65 -14.51 11.08
C LEU A 95 -3.10 -15.38 9.94
N GLN A 96 -2.73 -14.78 8.80
CA GLN A 96 -2.17 -15.51 7.66
C GLN A 96 -0.63 -15.54 7.67
N GLU A 97 0.00 -14.61 8.39
CA GLU A 97 1.45 -14.58 8.58
C GLU A 97 1.81 -14.66 10.07
N PRO A 98 1.54 -15.81 10.76
CA PRO A 98 1.69 -15.94 12.21
C PRO A 98 3.13 -15.74 12.73
N ASN A 99 4.12 -15.85 11.85
CA ASN A 99 5.53 -15.68 12.19
C ASN A 99 6.02 -14.23 11.98
N ILE A 100 5.11 -13.30 11.69
CA ILE A 100 5.41 -11.87 11.56
C ILE A 100 4.86 -11.13 12.77
N ALA A 101 5.70 -10.33 13.40
CA ALA A 101 5.28 -9.44 14.46
C ALA A 101 5.58 -7.98 14.11
N GLU A 102 4.66 -7.11 14.49
CA GLU A 102 4.86 -5.67 14.46
C GLU A 102 5.48 -5.22 15.78
N ILE A 103 6.68 -4.66 15.73
CA ILE A 103 7.43 -4.21 16.89
C ILE A 103 7.24 -2.72 17.10
N GLU A 104 6.94 -2.35 18.35
CA GLU A 104 6.84 -0.96 18.80
C GLU A 104 7.71 -0.73 20.03
N ILE A 105 8.12 0.52 20.21
CA ILE A 105 9.04 0.96 21.25
C ILE A 105 8.75 2.41 21.58
N MET A 106 8.61 2.69 22.86
CA MET A 106 8.54 4.04 23.39
C MET A 106 9.56 4.19 24.52
N ILE A 107 10.36 5.25 24.48
CA ILE A 107 11.11 5.74 25.64
C ILE A 107 10.42 7.03 26.09
N ALA A 108 9.54 6.88 27.08
CA ALA A 108 8.69 7.96 27.57
C ALA A 108 9.53 9.06 28.24
N ASP A 109 10.47 8.66 29.10
CA ASP A 109 11.33 9.59 29.81
C ASP A 109 12.44 10.13 28.91
N GLU A 110 12.41 11.45 28.68
CA GLU A 110 13.33 12.15 27.78
C GLU A 110 14.78 12.06 28.23
N ALA A 111 15.03 11.97 29.55
CA ALA A 111 16.36 11.88 30.12
C ALA A 111 17.10 10.59 29.69
N TYR A 112 16.37 9.58 29.20
CA TYR A 112 16.92 8.30 28.75
C TYR A 112 16.97 8.14 27.23
N ARG A 113 16.47 9.12 26.48
CA ARG A 113 16.60 9.17 25.01
C ARG A 113 18.06 9.44 24.61
N GLY A 114 18.47 8.98 23.43
CA GLY A 114 19.86 9.09 22.97
C GLY A 114 20.89 8.20 23.69
N LYS A 115 20.53 7.56 24.82
CA LYS A 115 21.42 6.67 25.62
C LYS A 115 21.36 5.19 25.22
N ARG A 116 20.93 4.91 23.98
CA ARG A 116 20.76 3.55 23.41
C ARG A 116 19.82 2.61 24.20
N ARG A 117 18.99 3.13 25.11
CA ARG A 117 18.00 2.33 25.86
C ARG A 117 16.97 1.68 24.91
N GLY A 118 16.37 2.47 24.02
CA GLY A 118 15.43 1.96 23.01
C GLY A 118 16.06 0.93 22.07
N TRP A 119 17.29 1.17 21.62
CA TRP A 119 18.05 0.24 20.77
C TRP A 119 18.22 -1.13 21.43
N GLU A 120 18.68 -1.14 22.68
CA GLU A 120 18.90 -2.36 23.45
C GLU A 120 17.58 -3.10 23.71
N SER A 121 16.52 -2.37 24.10
CA SER A 121 15.19 -2.94 24.32
C SER A 121 14.62 -3.62 23.08
N VAL A 122 14.77 -3.00 21.89
CA VAL A 122 14.31 -3.58 20.62
C VAL A 122 15.06 -4.88 20.30
N ILE A 123 16.38 -4.93 20.51
CA ILE A 123 17.16 -6.16 20.30
C ILE A 123 16.68 -7.28 21.24
N LEU A 124 16.50 -6.98 22.52
CA LEU A 124 16.01 -7.94 23.50
C LEU A 124 14.60 -8.44 23.14
N MET A 125 13.71 -7.55 22.71
CA MET A 125 12.35 -7.89 22.31
C MET A 125 12.33 -8.75 21.04
N MET A 126 13.15 -8.42 20.04
CA MET A 126 13.29 -9.26 18.84
C MET A 126 13.86 -10.63 19.16
N HIS A 127 14.86 -10.71 20.05
CA HIS A 127 15.44 -11.98 20.47
C HIS A 127 14.40 -12.86 21.19
N TYR A 128 13.60 -12.27 22.09
CA TYR A 128 12.49 -12.96 22.74
C TYR A 128 11.43 -13.42 21.73
N GLY A 129 11.02 -12.54 20.81
CA GLY A 129 10.07 -12.87 19.74
C GLY A 129 10.55 -14.05 18.89
N PHE A 130 11.83 -14.06 18.52
CA PHE A 130 12.44 -15.14 17.75
C PHE A 130 12.51 -16.46 18.53
N LYS A 131 13.03 -16.44 19.76
CA LYS A 131 13.29 -17.66 20.54
C LYS A 131 12.05 -18.26 21.19
N THR A 132 11.15 -17.42 21.70
CA THR A 132 10.03 -17.86 22.53
C THR A 132 8.69 -17.82 21.79
N LEU A 133 8.53 -16.88 20.86
CA LEU A 133 7.27 -16.69 20.12
C LEU A 133 7.33 -17.18 18.67
N ASN A 134 8.45 -17.75 18.22
CA ASN A 134 8.65 -18.29 16.87
C ASN A 134 8.46 -17.25 15.74
N ILE A 135 8.80 -15.99 16.02
CA ILE A 135 8.73 -14.90 15.04
C ILE A 135 10.00 -14.86 14.21
N ASN A 136 9.88 -14.94 12.90
CA ASN A 136 11.01 -14.94 11.98
C ASN A 136 11.18 -13.61 11.21
N LYS A 137 10.19 -12.71 11.30
CA LYS A 137 10.20 -11.45 10.58
C LYS A 137 9.52 -10.36 11.40
N PHE A 138 10.20 -9.24 11.53
CA PHE A 138 9.74 -8.08 12.27
C PHE A 138 9.42 -6.92 11.31
N ARG A 139 8.39 -6.15 11.63
CA ARG A 139 8.07 -4.89 10.94
C ARG A 139 7.84 -3.80 11.97
N ALA A 140 8.23 -2.57 11.65
CA ALA A 140 7.93 -1.41 12.47
C ALA A 140 7.15 -0.41 11.63
N LYS A 141 6.13 0.22 12.21
CA LYS A 141 5.43 1.37 11.61
C LYS A 141 5.87 2.62 12.34
N ILE A 142 6.45 3.55 11.59
CA ILE A 142 7.06 4.77 12.16
C ILE A 142 6.50 5.95 11.38
N LYS A 143 6.15 7.04 12.08
CA LYS A 143 5.77 8.31 11.45
C LYS A 143 6.94 8.85 10.63
N SER A 144 6.67 9.44 9.48
CA SER A 144 7.69 9.88 8.52
C SER A 144 8.60 11.00 9.04
N ASP A 145 8.14 11.75 10.02
CA ASP A 145 8.85 12.85 10.70
C ASP A 145 9.61 12.39 11.95
N ASN A 146 9.43 11.13 12.40
CA ASN A 146 10.18 10.56 13.52
C ASN A 146 11.56 10.04 13.07
N ILE A 147 12.43 10.97 12.69
CA ILE A 147 13.79 10.69 12.20
C ILE A 147 14.62 9.91 13.22
N MET A 148 14.40 10.11 14.52
CA MET A 148 15.12 9.39 15.58
C MET A 148 14.83 7.89 15.54
N SER A 149 13.56 7.49 15.50
CA SER A 149 13.17 6.09 15.39
C SER A 149 13.57 5.50 14.04
N ILE A 150 13.41 6.23 12.94
CA ILE A 150 13.83 5.77 11.60
C ILE A 150 15.32 5.40 11.59
N ASN A 151 16.18 6.32 12.03
CA ASN A 151 17.62 6.10 12.10
C ASN A 151 18.00 4.92 13.02
N MET A 152 17.25 4.72 14.09
CA MET A 152 17.46 3.59 15.00
C MET A 152 17.13 2.25 14.31
N PHE A 153 15.96 2.13 13.69
CA PHE A 153 15.53 0.91 13.02
C PHE A 153 16.36 0.60 11.77
N GLU A 154 16.77 1.60 10.98
CA GLU A 154 17.66 1.40 9.83
C GLU A 154 19.01 0.80 10.25
N LYS A 155 19.61 1.34 11.32
CA LYS A 155 20.85 0.80 11.88
C LYS A 155 20.68 -0.61 12.45
N LEU A 156 19.48 -0.99 12.91
CA LEU A 156 19.14 -2.36 13.31
C LEU A 156 18.94 -3.31 12.10
N GLY A 157 19.04 -2.79 10.87
CA GLY A 157 18.91 -3.56 9.63
C GLY A 157 17.50 -3.57 9.04
N PHE A 158 16.56 -2.78 9.56
CA PHE A 158 15.25 -2.61 8.94
C PHE A 158 15.39 -1.81 7.65
N ARG A 159 14.57 -2.14 6.64
CA ARG A 159 14.52 -1.41 5.38
C ARG A 159 13.15 -0.80 5.17
N GLU A 160 13.13 0.48 4.80
CA GLU A 160 11.89 1.19 4.52
C GLU A 160 11.14 0.53 3.35
N LYS A 161 9.83 0.30 3.53
CA LYS A 161 8.92 -0.11 2.46
C LYS A 161 7.86 0.96 2.29
N ARG A 162 7.67 1.41 1.04
CA ARG A 162 6.62 2.37 0.66
C ARG A 162 5.64 1.75 -0.35
N PRO A 163 4.72 0.87 0.09
CA PRO A 163 3.89 0.05 -0.81
C PRO A 163 3.10 0.86 -1.85
N LEU A 164 2.61 2.04 -1.48
CA LEU A 164 1.90 2.94 -2.40
C LEU A 164 2.80 3.41 -3.55
N LEU A 165 4.02 3.87 -3.25
CA LEU A 165 4.97 4.31 -4.27
C LEU A 165 5.44 3.14 -5.14
N TYR A 166 5.72 1.98 -4.54
CA TYR A 166 6.08 0.78 -5.29
C TYR A 166 4.97 0.39 -6.28
N ASN A 167 3.71 0.34 -5.85
CA ASN A 167 2.59 0.06 -6.76
C ASN A 167 2.47 1.12 -7.86
N SER A 168 2.62 2.40 -7.52
CA SER A 168 2.59 3.49 -8.49
C SER A 168 3.64 3.30 -9.59
N VAL A 169 4.90 3.05 -9.21
CA VAL A 169 5.99 2.82 -10.16
C VAL A 169 5.76 1.56 -11.01
N ILE A 170 5.30 0.47 -10.39
CA ILE A 170 5.03 -0.79 -11.11
C ILE A 170 3.97 -0.58 -12.18
N TYR A 171 2.81 -0.02 -11.83
CA TYR A 171 1.74 0.20 -12.81
C TYR A 171 2.15 1.21 -13.89
N GLY A 172 2.90 2.25 -13.54
CA GLY A 172 3.54 3.13 -14.52
C GLY A 172 4.38 2.36 -15.54
N SER A 173 5.27 1.49 -15.06
CA SER A 173 6.13 0.68 -15.92
C SER A 173 5.34 -0.30 -16.80
N PHE A 174 4.26 -0.89 -16.29
CA PHE A 174 3.41 -1.81 -17.05
C PHE A 174 2.72 -1.10 -18.20
N PHE A 175 2.08 0.05 -17.94
CA PHE A 175 1.40 0.82 -18.97
C PHE A 175 2.36 1.37 -20.04
N THR A 176 3.52 1.88 -19.63
CA THR A 176 4.57 2.32 -20.56
C THR A 176 5.09 1.18 -21.42
N SER A 177 5.40 0.03 -20.81
CA SER A 177 5.94 -1.13 -21.55
C SER A 177 4.91 -1.72 -22.52
N ALA A 178 3.66 -1.83 -22.11
CA ALA A 178 2.58 -2.31 -22.97
C ALA A 178 2.39 -1.42 -24.21
N GLU A 179 2.43 -0.10 -24.02
CA GLU A 179 2.32 0.84 -25.12
C GLU A 179 3.55 0.79 -26.05
N LEU A 180 4.76 0.64 -25.50
CA LEU A 180 5.98 0.47 -26.31
C LEU A 180 5.91 -0.81 -27.16
N ILE A 181 5.49 -1.94 -26.56
CA ILE A 181 5.28 -3.22 -27.25
C ILE A 181 4.29 -3.02 -28.40
N ARG A 182 3.15 -2.38 -28.15
CA ARG A 182 2.13 -2.11 -29.16
C ARG A 182 2.67 -1.26 -30.32
N GLN A 183 3.40 -0.18 -30.03
CA GLN A 183 3.99 0.67 -31.08
C GLN A 183 5.03 -0.09 -31.92
N ASN A 184 5.85 -0.94 -31.29
CA ASN A 184 6.78 -1.83 -32.01
C ASN A 184 6.05 -2.76 -32.98
N PHE A 185 4.98 -3.43 -32.55
CA PHE A 185 4.17 -4.29 -33.43
C PHE A 185 3.45 -3.52 -34.54
N THR A 186 2.99 -2.29 -34.27
CA THR A 186 2.27 -1.47 -35.26
C THR A 186 3.21 -0.90 -36.32
N ASN A 187 4.43 -0.50 -35.94
CA ASN A 187 5.44 0.00 -36.87
C ASN A 187 5.91 -1.08 -37.86
N VAL A 188 5.78 -2.36 -37.50
CA VAL A 188 6.07 -3.50 -38.40
C VAL A 188 4.96 -3.74 -39.43
N SER A 189 3.74 -3.18 -39.25
CA SER A 189 2.53 -3.63 -39.96
C SER A 189 1.78 -2.58 -40.81
N LYS A 190 2.27 -1.36 -41.06
CA LYS A 190 1.45 -0.35 -41.79
C LYS A 190 1.41 -0.55 -43.32
N PRO A 191 0.21 -0.42 -43.92
CA PRO A 191 -0.13 0.83 -44.60
C PRO A 191 -1.27 1.60 -43.92
N VAL A 192 -1.33 2.89 -44.24
CA VAL A 192 -1.97 3.98 -43.50
C VAL A 192 -3.46 4.12 -43.86
N ALA A 193 -4.31 4.33 -42.86
CA ALA A 193 -5.61 4.96 -43.04
C ALA A 193 -5.66 6.24 -42.17
N GLU A 194 -6.01 7.35 -42.82
CA GLU A 194 -6.21 8.67 -42.23
C GLU A 194 -7.58 8.76 -41.54
N GLU A 195 -7.64 9.39 -40.37
CA GLU A 195 -8.88 9.92 -39.81
C GLU A 195 -8.74 11.43 -39.58
N SER A 196 -9.62 12.19 -40.24
CA SER A 196 -9.73 13.64 -40.15
C SER A 196 -10.32 14.11 -38.82
N ARG A 197 -9.68 15.10 -38.17
CA ARG A 197 -10.26 15.82 -37.02
C ARG A 197 -11.23 16.90 -37.50
N ASN A 198 -12.48 16.83 -37.05
CA ASN A 198 -13.43 17.94 -37.19
C ASN A 198 -13.22 18.98 -36.08
N SER A 199 -13.21 20.24 -36.48
CA SER A 199 -12.97 21.43 -35.67
C SER A 199 -14.20 21.91 -34.90
N ALA A 200 -13.90 22.63 -33.80
CA ALA A 200 -14.72 23.60 -33.08
C ALA A 200 -15.87 23.05 -32.20
N ASP A 201 -15.69 23.10 -30.87
CA ASP A 201 -16.68 23.77 -30.01
C ASP A 201 -16.15 24.10 -28.60
N THR A 202 -16.85 25.03 -27.97
CA THR A 202 -16.60 25.85 -26.79
C THR A 202 -16.27 25.04 -25.52
N LYS A 203 -14.99 24.98 -25.15
CA LYS A 203 -14.52 24.29 -23.93
C LYS A 203 -14.76 25.16 -22.69
N GLY A 204 -15.30 24.58 -21.61
CA GLY A 204 -15.44 25.27 -20.31
C GLY A 204 -14.09 25.68 -19.69
N PRO A 205 -14.06 26.61 -18.72
CA PRO A 205 -12.83 27.21 -18.19
C PRO A 205 -11.84 26.19 -17.59
N ILE A 206 -12.36 25.13 -16.95
CA ILE A 206 -11.53 24.04 -16.37
C ILE A 206 -10.88 23.19 -17.47
N LEU A 207 -11.62 22.88 -18.53
CA LEU A 207 -11.10 22.13 -19.69
C LEU A 207 -9.98 22.90 -20.40
N ILE A 208 -10.08 24.23 -20.46
CA ILE A 208 -9.03 25.09 -21.03
C ILE A 208 -7.76 25.04 -20.18
N GLN A 209 -7.88 25.07 -18.85
CA GLN A 209 -6.72 24.94 -17.95
C GLN A 209 -6.04 23.57 -18.08
N VAL A 210 -6.83 22.49 -18.12
CA VAL A 210 -6.31 21.13 -18.32
C VAL A 210 -5.65 20.99 -19.69
N GLN A 211 -6.23 21.59 -20.73
CA GLN A 211 -5.64 21.59 -22.07
C GLN A 211 -4.29 22.30 -22.08
N ARG A 212 -4.17 23.50 -21.50
CA ARG A 212 -2.88 24.19 -21.40
C ARG A 212 -1.83 23.38 -20.64
N LEU A 213 -2.25 22.66 -19.59
CA LEU A 213 -1.36 21.76 -18.86
C LEU A 213 -0.90 20.59 -19.74
N CYS A 214 -1.80 19.98 -20.52
CA CYS A 214 -1.47 18.90 -21.43
C CYS A 214 -0.54 19.36 -22.57
N GLU A 215 -0.75 20.57 -23.08
CA GLU A 215 0.15 21.25 -24.03
C GLU A 215 1.54 21.46 -23.42
N THR A 216 1.60 22.04 -22.21
CA THR A 216 2.87 22.28 -21.49
C THR A 216 3.65 20.99 -21.24
N LEU A 217 2.97 19.88 -21.02
CA LEU A 217 3.58 18.57 -20.76
C LEU A 217 3.88 17.76 -22.04
N ASN A 218 3.59 18.31 -23.23
CA ASN A 218 3.68 17.62 -24.52
C ASN A 218 2.94 16.28 -24.50
N LEU A 219 1.70 16.29 -24.01
CA LEU A 219 0.78 15.15 -23.97
C LEU A 219 -0.18 15.11 -25.15
N ILE A 220 -0.20 16.14 -26.00
CA ILE A 220 -1.02 16.18 -27.22
C ILE A 220 -0.18 15.62 -28.36
N ASP A 221 -0.81 14.84 -29.24
CA ASP A 221 -0.15 14.33 -30.44
C ASP A 221 0.22 15.51 -31.37
N GLU A 222 1.48 15.60 -31.82
CA GLU A 222 1.95 16.60 -32.79
C GLU A 222 1.31 16.38 -34.17
N ASP A 223 1.08 17.45 -34.91
CA ASP A 223 0.40 17.40 -36.22
C ASP A 223 1.09 16.43 -37.18
N THR A 224 0.29 15.51 -37.72
CA THR A 224 0.63 14.35 -38.53
C THR A 224 1.21 14.67 -39.91
N SER A 225 1.82 15.83 -40.13
CA SER A 225 2.37 16.21 -41.43
C SER A 225 3.81 15.73 -41.66
N VAL A 226 4.54 15.31 -40.63
CA VAL A 226 5.89 14.72 -40.77
C VAL A 226 6.17 13.72 -39.64
N GLN A 227 5.97 12.41 -39.86
CA GLN A 227 6.76 11.36 -39.18
C GLN A 227 6.39 9.95 -39.67
N SER A 228 7.18 9.43 -40.61
CA SER A 228 7.10 8.04 -41.09
C SER A 228 7.95 7.04 -40.29
N THR A 229 8.59 7.41 -39.15
CA THR A 229 9.47 6.47 -38.41
C THR A 229 9.59 6.67 -36.90
N ASN A 230 8.87 7.60 -36.26
CA ASN A 230 9.09 7.91 -34.83
C ASN A 230 8.00 7.35 -33.91
N TYR A 231 8.42 6.97 -32.69
CA TYR A 231 7.53 6.54 -31.61
C TYR A 231 6.57 7.67 -31.20
N ASN A 232 5.31 7.32 -30.89
CA ASN A 232 4.35 8.26 -30.30
C ASN A 232 4.68 8.44 -28.80
N TRP A 233 5.60 9.37 -28.53
CA TRP A 233 6.00 9.77 -27.19
C TRP A 233 4.87 10.39 -26.35
N PRO A 234 3.98 11.25 -26.90
CA PRO A 234 2.82 11.74 -26.16
C PRO A 234 1.95 10.61 -25.58
N GLN A 235 1.61 9.59 -26.39
CA GLN A 235 0.85 8.43 -25.93
C GLN A 235 1.58 7.65 -24.83
N LEU A 236 2.90 7.47 -24.96
CA LEU A 236 3.72 6.80 -23.95
C LEU A 236 3.69 7.54 -22.60
N LYS A 237 3.76 8.88 -22.63
CA LYS A 237 3.65 9.73 -21.44
C LYS A 237 2.27 9.64 -20.80
N ARG A 238 1.19 9.66 -21.60
CA ARG A 238 -0.19 9.49 -21.10
C ARG A 238 -0.36 8.17 -20.35
N CYS A 239 0.14 7.07 -20.92
CA CYS A 239 0.16 5.76 -20.28
C CYS A 239 0.97 5.75 -18.98
N ALA A 240 2.15 6.38 -18.96
CA ALA A 240 2.97 6.52 -17.75
C ALA A 240 2.23 7.30 -16.64
N ILE A 241 1.59 8.41 -16.99
CA ILE A 241 0.83 9.24 -16.05
C ILE A 241 -0.36 8.46 -15.49
N TYR A 242 -1.13 7.80 -16.35
CA TYR A 242 -2.25 6.97 -15.92
C TYR A 242 -1.78 5.86 -14.96
N GLY A 243 -0.74 5.10 -15.34
CA GLY A 243 -0.21 4.01 -14.52
C GLY A 243 0.31 4.47 -13.16
N CYS A 244 1.12 5.53 -13.14
CA CYS A 244 1.76 6.05 -11.93
C CYS A 244 0.78 6.75 -10.97
N PHE A 245 -0.07 7.64 -11.49
CA PHE A 245 -0.80 8.57 -10.63
C PHE A 245 -2.27 8.21 -10.47
N LEU A 246 -2.85 7.42 -11.37
CA LEU A 246 -4.25 7.00 -11.30
C LEU A 246 -4.35 5.53 -10.92
N ALA A 247 -3.92 4.62 -11.80
CA ALA A 247 -4.11 3.18 -11.60
C ALA A 247 -3.41 2.67 -10.33
N GLY A 248 -2.12 2.93 -10.15
CA GLY A 248 -1.35 2.42 -9.02
C GLY A 248 -1.92 2.80 -7.64
N PRO A 249 -2.15 4.11 -7.36
CA PRO A 249 -2.75 4.53 -6.10
C PRO A 249 -4.17 4.00 -5.86
N ILE A 250 -5.01 3.97 -6.90
CA ILE A 250 -6.39 3.48 -6.79
C ILE A 250 -6.42 1.99 -6.50
N LEU A 251 -5.63 1.19 -7.23
CA LEU A 251 -5.53 -0.25 -7.03
C LEU A 251 -4.98 -0.58 -5.64
N TYR A 252 -3.93 0.11 -5.18
CA TYR A 252 -3.42 -0.07 -3.82
C TYR A 252 -4.49 0.18 -2.75
N ARG A 253 -5.25 1.28 -2.88
CA ARG A 253 -6.31 1.62 -1.94
C ARG A 253 -7.46 0.62 -1.97
N TRP A 254 -7.85 0.19 -3.17
CA TRP A 254 -8.91 -0.81 -3.37
C TRP A 254 -8.55 -2.15 -2.71
N TYR A 255 -7.37 -2.71 -3.01
CA TYR A 255 -6.97 -3.99 -2.41
C TYR A 255 -6.77 -3.87 -0.89
N LYS A 256 -6.22 -2.76 -0.39
CA LYS A 256 -6.13 -2.52 1.07
C LYS A 256 -7.52 -2.47 1.73
N TRP A 257 -8.50 -1.85 1.07
CA TRP A 257 -9.89 -1.84 1.54
C TRP A 257 -10.49 -3.24 1.49
N LEU A 258 -10.32 -3.95 0.39
CA LEU A 258 -10.87 -5.28 0.17
C LEU A 258 -10.35 -6.29 1.21
N ASP A 259 -9.06 -6.25 1.52
CA ASP A 259 -8.44 -7.12 2.52
C ASP A 259 -8.84 -6.77 3.96
N ARG A 260 -9.18 -5.50 4.23
CA ARG A 260 -9.70 -5.08 5.54
C ARG A 260 -11.10 -5.64 5.81
N PHE A 261 -11.98 -5.63 4.80
CA PHE A 261 -13.37 -6.09 4.96
C PHE A 261 -13.55 -7.59 4.79
N TYR A 262 -12.78 -8.19 3.88
CA TYR A 262 -12.87 -9.61 3.54
C TYR A 262 -11.58 -10.31 3.95
N SER A 263 -11.38 -10.53 5.26
CA SER A 263 -10.22 -11.26 5.76
C SER A 263 -10.48 -12.77 5.78
N GLY A 264 -9.50 -13.56 5.33
CA GLY A 264 -9.57 -15.03 5.33
C GLY A 264 -9.39 -15.69 3.94
N THR A 265 -9.28 -17.01 3.94
CA THR A 265 -8.98 -17.84 2.75
C THR A 265 -10.13 -18.74 2.31
N SER A 266 -11.30 -18.64 2.96
CA SER A 266 -12.49 -19.43 2.58
C SER A 266 -12.85 -19.17 1.12
N VAL A 267 -13.21 -20.23 0.39
CA VAL A 267 -13.68 -20.15 -1.00
C VAL A 267 -14.78 -19.10 -1.15
N ARG A 268 -15.70 -19.00 -0.18
CA ARG A 268 -16.76 -17.99 -0.17
C ARG A 268 -16.19 -16.57 -0.14
N ILE A 269 -15.21 -16.29 0.73
CA ILE A 269 -14.58 -14.97 0.85
C ILE A 269 -13.86 -14.62 -0.45
N VAL A 270 -13.13 -15.59 -1.00
CA VAL A 270 -12.38 -15.45 -2.25
C VAL A 270 -13.30 -15.16 -3.44
N LEU A 271 -14.40 -15.90 -3.57
CA LEU A 271 -15.40 -15.66 -4.62
C LEU A 271 -16.08 -14.28 -4.46
N THR A 272 -16.40 -13.87 -3.23
CA THR A 272 -16.96 -12.53 -2.98
C THR A 272 -15.97 -11.44 -3.39
N LYS A 273 -14.68 -11.59 -3.05
CA LYS A 273 -13.63 -10.66 -3.49
C LYS A 273 -13.56 -10.57 -5.01
N LEU A 274 -13.56 -11.72 -5.69
CA LEU A 274 -13.51 -11.80 -7.14
C LEU A 274 -14.69 -11.08 -7.80
N LEU A 275 -15.91 -11.32 -7.32
CA LEU A 275 -17.11 -10.69 -7.86
C LEU A 275 -17.14 -9.19 -7.56
N ALA A 276 -16.70 -8.76 -6.38
CA ALA A 276 -16.56 -7.35 -6.06
C ALA A 276 -15.53 -6.66 -6.97
N ASP A 277 -14.37 -7.27 -7.19
CA ASP A 277 -13.33 -6.75 -8.07
C ASP A 277 -13.86 -6.59 -9.51
N GLN A 278 -14.57 -7.59 -10.01
CA GLN A 278 -15.03 -7.61 -11.39
C GLN A 278 -16.27 -6.75 -11.64
N PHE A 279 -17.25 -6.74 -10.74
CA PHE A 279 -18.54 -6.10 -11.00
C PHE A 279 -18.75 -4.78 -10.26
N ILE A 280 -17.98 -4.51 -9.21
CA ILE A 280 -18.06 -3.24 -8.46
C ILE A 280 -16.91 -2.32 -8.87
N PHE A 281 -15.69 -2.84 -8.94
CA PHE A 281 -14.49 -2.00 -9.11
C PHE A 281 -14.01 -1.86 -10.55
N THR A 282 -14.06 -2.92 -11.36
CA THR A 282 -13.62 -2.86 -12.76
C THR A 282 -14.42 -1.86 -13.61
N PRO A 283 -15.77 -1.75 -13.51
CA PRO A 283 -16.53 -0.76 -14.28
C PRO A 283 -16.06 0.69 -14.08
N PRO A 284 -15.99 1.25 -12.86
CA PRO A 284 -15.51 2.61 -12.67
C PRO A 284 -14.03 2.78 -13.05
N LEU A 285 -13.20 1.74 -12.89
CA LEU A 285 -11.80 1.78 -13.32
C LEU A 285 -11.67 1.92 -14.85
N LEU A 286 -12.50 1.22 -15.62
CA LEU A 286 -12.53 1.34 -17.09
C LEU A 286 -13.03 2.71 -17.54
N VAL A 287 -14.07 3.25 -16.88
CA VAL A 287 -14.54 4.61 -17.15
C VAL A 287 -13.43 5.62 -16.88
N LEU A 288 -12.74 5.49 -15.75
CA LEU A 288 -11.60 6.35 -15.42
C LEU A 288 -10.48 6.23 -16.45
N PHE A 289 -10.17 5.03 -16.91
CA PHE A 289 -9.16 4.82 -17.95
C PHE A 289 -9.51 5.56 -19.25
N PHE A 290 -10.67 5.31 -19.86
CA PHE A 290 -11.01 5.94 -21.13
C PHE A 290 -11.18 7.45 -21.02
N THR A 291 -11.77 7.94 -19.93
CA THR A 291 -11.98 9.38 -19.72
C THR A 291 -10.68 10.12 -19.45
N SER A 292 -9.81 9.59 -18.58
CA SER A 292 -8.50 10.23 -18.32
C SER A 292 -7.61 10.24 -19.57
N MET A 293 -7.62 9.18 -20.37
CA MET A 293 -6.88 9.14 -21.63
C MET A 293 -7.44 10.17 -22.63
N SER A 294 -8.77 10.23 -22.80
CA SER A 294 -9.40 11.18 -23.72
C SER A 294 -9.22 12.64 -23.29
N LEU A 295 -9.17 12.87 -21.97
CA LEU A 295 -8.85 14.17 -21.38
C LEU A 295 -7.40 14.59 -21.69
N MET A 296 -6.43 13.69 -21.49
CA MET A 296 -5.01 13.99 -21.80
C MET A 296 -4.75 14.13 -23.31
N GLU A 297 -5.55 13.47 -24.15
CA GLU A 297 -5.56 13.67 -25.62
C GLU A 297 -6.26 14.97 -26.04
N ALA A 298 -6.81 15.73 -25.09
CA ALA A 298 -7.54 16.99 -25.31
C ALA A 298 -8.74 16.87 -26.27
N LYS A 299 -9.38 15.69 -26.33
CA LYS A 299 -10.59 15.42 -27.13
C LYS A 299 -11.75 16.32 -26.69
N SER A 300 -12.59 16.71 -27.65
CA SER A 300 -13.78 17.53 -27.39
C SER A 300 -14.84 16.80 -26.58
N ASP A 301 -15.11 15.53 -26.90
CA ASP A 301 -15.96 14.64 -26.12
C ASP A 301 -15.13 13.55 -25.43
N ILE A 302 -14.95 13.72 -24.12
CA ILE A 302 -14.18 12.82 -23.26
C ILE A 302 -14.91 11.49 -23.02
N LEU A 303 -16.25 11.48 -23.11
CA LEU A 303 -17.08 10.32 -22.80
C LEU A 303 -17.41 9.47 -24.04
N ARG A 304 -17.32 10.03 -25.24
CA ARG A 304 -17.66 9.33 -26.50
C ARG A 304 -16.97 7.98 -26.61
N GLU A 305 -15.64 7.97 -26.50
CA GLU A 305 -14.85 6.75 -26.65
C GLU A 305 -15.19 5.71 -25.57
N CYS A 306 -15.36 6.18 -24.32
CA CYS A 306 -15.80 5.33 -23.22
C CYS A 306 -17.17 4.69 -23.54
N LYS A 307 -18.18 5.47 -23.92
CA LYS A 307 -19.54 4.95 -24.20
C LYS A 307 -19.55 3.87 -25.28
N ILE A 308 -18.72 4.02 -26.30
CA ILE A 308 -18.68 3.10 -27.43
C ILE A 308 -17.92 1.82 -27.06
N LYS A 309 -16.75 1.95 -26.42
CA LYS A 309 -15.85 0.81 -26.16
C LYS A 309 -16.10 0.11 -24.83
N PHE A 310 -16.82 0.73 -23.89
CA PHE A 310 -16.97 0.23 -22.51
C PHE A 310 -17.51 -1.19 -22.46
N LEU A 311 -18.64 -1.47 -23.12
CA LEU A 311 -19.30 -2.78 -23.01
C LEU A 311 -18.40 -3.90 -23.53
N HIS A 312 -17.80 -3.72 -24.70
CA HIS A 312 -16.87 -4.67 -25.28
C HIS A 312 -15.65 -4.87 -24.37
N THR A 313 -15.04 -3.78 -23.91
CA THR A 313 -13.85 -3.84 -23.02
C THR A 313 -14.18 -4.54 -21.70
N PHE A 314 -15.36 -4.30 -21.15
CA PHE A 314 -15.83 -4.95 -19.93
C PHE A 314 -16.07 -6.45 -20.14
N GLN A 315 -16.69 -6.85 -21.25
CA GLN A 315 -16.86 -8.27 -21.61
C GLN A 315 -15.51 -8.96 -21.79
N THR A 316 -14.54 -8.32 -22.47
CA THR A 316 -13.18 -8.83 -22.59
C THR A 316 -12.51 -8.96 -21.23
N SER A 317 -12.73 -7.99 -20.33
CA SER A 317 -12.25 -8.05 -18.94
C SER A 317 -12.80 -9.27 -18.21
N CYS A 318 -14.12 -9.50 -18.28
CA CYS A 318 -14.74 -10.67 -17.65
C CYS A 318 -14.19 -11.98 -18.22
N GLY A 319 -14.06 -12.07 -19.55
CA GLY A 319 -13.52 -13.25 -20.23
C GLY A 319 -12.05 -13.52 -19.91
N PHE A 320 -11.28 -12.49 -19.56
CA PHE A 320 -9.87 -12.63 -19.16
C PHE A 320 -9.72 -12.90 -17.66
N TRP A 321 -10.27 -12.03 -16.80
CA TRP A 321 -9.99 -12.03 -15.37
C TRP A 321 -10.69 -13.14 -14.60
N LEU A 322 -11.93 -13.52 -14.96
CA LEU A 322 -12.64 -14.58 -14.24
C LEU A 322 -11.91 -15.93 -14.36
N PRO A 323 -11.48 -16.40 -15.56
CA PRO A 323 -10.69 -17.62 -15.67
C PRO A 323 -9.31 -17.52 -15.02
N VAL A 324 -8.59 -16.40 -15.21
CA VAL A 324 -7.27 -16.16 -14.61
C VAL A 324 -7.34 -16.28 -13.09
N GLN A 325 -8.35 -15.66 -12.47
CA GLN A 325 -8.50 -15.70 -11.03
C GLN A 325 -8.98 -17.07 -10.53
N LEU A 326 -9.82 -17.77 -11.30
CA LEU A 326 -10.18 -19.15 -10.98
C LEU A 326 -8.93 -20.05 -10.91
N VAL A 327 -8.02 -19.93 -11.89
CA VAL A 327 -6.73 -20.64 -11.88
C VAL A 327 -5.85 -20.21 -10.71
N ASN A 328 -5.76 -18.91 -10.44
CA ASN A 328 -5.00 -18.36 -9.31
C ASN A 328 -5.41 -19.00 -7.97
N PHE A 329 -6.72 -19.16 -7.75
CA PHE A 329 -7.23 -19.68 -6.49
C PHE A 329 -7.24 -21.20 -6.41
N MET A 330 -7.45 -21.91 -7.53
CA MET A 330 -7.51 -23.37 -7.55
C MET A 330 -6.15 -24.04 -7.68
N LEU A 331 -5.25 -23.48 -8.50
CA LEU A 331 -4.02 -24.16 -8.92
C LEU A 331 -2.74 -23.48 -8.42
N VAL A 332 -2.75 -22.16 -8.20
CA VAL A 332 -1.53 -21.43 -7.83
C VAL A 332 -1.31 -21.47 -6.31
N PRO A 333 -0.14 -21.96 -5.84
CA PRO A 333 0.21 -21.94 -4.42
C PRO A 333 0.19 -20.52 -3.83
N PRO A 334 -0.24 -20.33 -2.57
CA PRO A 334 -0.36 -19.00 -1.96
C PRO A 334 0.88 -18.11 -2.10
N SER A 335 2.08 -18.69 -1.99
CA SER A 335 3.36 -17.98 -2.12
C SER A 335 3.64 -17.43 -3.54
N LEU A 336 3.04 -18.00 -4.57
CA LEU A 336 3.25 -17.63 -5.98
C LEU A 336 2.12 -16.77 -6.57
N ARG A 337 0.99 -16.62 -5.86
CA ARG A 337 -0.20 -15.91 -6.36
C ARG A 337 0.10 -14.47 -6.75
N VAL A 338 0.89 -13.76 -5.95
CA VAL A 338 1.28 -12.37 -6.23
C VAL A 338 2.04 -12.27 -7.56
N THR A 339 2.99 -13.17 -7.78
CA THR A 339 3.77 -13.22 -9.02
C THR A 339 2.88 -13.56 -10.22
N TYR A 340 2.01 -14.57 -10.08
CA TYR A 340 1.07 -14.97 -11.12
C TYR A 340 0.14 -13.82 -11.54
N VAL A 341 -0.51 -13.18 -10.58
CA VAL A 341 -1.42 -12.04 -10.84
C VAL A 341 -0.65 -10.88 -11.45
N SER A 342 0.60 -10.62 -11.04
CA SER A 342 1.41 -9.55 -11.63
C SER A 342 1.69 -9.77 -13.12
N ILE A 343 1.97 -11.02 -13.52
CA ILE A 343 2.14 -11.39 -14.94
C ILE A 343 0.82 -11.23 -15.70
N ALA A 344 -0.28 -11.72 -15.14
CA ALA A 344 -1.60 -11.59 -15.76
C ALA A 344 -2.02 -10.13 -15.92
N SER A 345 -1.74 -9.27 -14.93
CA SER A 345 -1.96 -7.82 -14.99
C SER A 345 -1.20 -7.20 -16.15
N PHE A 346 0.06 -7.59 -16.38
CA PHE A 346 0.83 -7.10 -17.51
C PHE A 346 0.21 -7.50 -18.85
N CYS A 347 -0.23 -8.75 -19.00
CA CYS A 347 -0.96 -9.21 -20.19
C CYS A 347 -2.26 -8.43 -20.39
N TRP A 348 -3.05 -8.23 -19.33
CA TRP A 348 -4.28 -7.46 -19.38
C TRP A 348 -4.06 -6.02 -19.83
N ILE A 349 -3.02 -5.36 -19.32
CA ILE A 349 -2.69 -3.98 -19.68
C ILE A 349 -2.32 -3.89 -21.17
N ASN A 350 -1.64 -4.89 -21.74
CA ASN A 350 -1.40 -4.96 -23.18
C ASN A 350 -2.71 -5.05 -23.98
N ILE A 351 -3.65 -5.91 -23.55
CA ILE A 351 -4.99 -6.01 -24.18
C ILE A 351 -5.73 -4.66 -24.07
N LEU A 352 -5.69 -4.02 -22.91
CA LEU A 352 -6.36 -2.74 -22.66
C LEU A 352 -5.78 -1.61 -23.52
N CYS A 353 -4.45 -1.52 -23.61
CA CYS A 353 -3.77 -0.58 -24.50
C CYS A 353 -4.11 -0.84 -25.97
N TYR A 354 -4.23 -2.11 -26.39
CA TYR A 354 -4.70 -2.45 -27.73
C TYR A 354 -6.14 -1.95 -27.97
N LEU A 355 -7.10 -2.31 -27.10
CA LEU A 355 -8.50 -1.89 -27.22
C LEU A 355 -8.68 -0.36 -27.22
N LYS A 356 -7.85 0.36 -26.45
CA LYS A 356 -7.82 1.82 -26.47
C LYS A 356 -7.45 2.39 -27.85
N ASN A 357 -6.57 1.72 -28.58
CA ASN A 357 -6.06 2.21 -29.86
C ASN A 357 -6.82 1.69 -31.09
N VAL A 358 -7.72 0.71 -30.93
CA VAL A 358 -8.62 0.29 -32.02
C VAL A 358 -9.52 1.48 -32.43
N PRO A 359 -9.67 1.81 -33.72
CA PRO A 359 -10.52 2.91 -34.17
C PRO A 359 -11.98 2.75 -33.72
N VAL A 360 -12.64 3.87 -33.44
CA VAL A 360 -14.04 3.88 -33.01
C VAL A 360 -14.97 3.36 -34.11
N ALA A 361 -14.64 3.61 -35.38
CA ALA A 361 -15.41 3.17 -36.55
C ALA A 361 -15.63 1.64 -36.60
N GLU A 362 -14.65 0.85 -36.16
CA GLU A 362 -14.75 -0.63 -36.16
C GLU A 362 -15.80 -1.16 -35.17
N TYR A 363 -16.13 -0.39 -34.13
CA TYR A 363 -17.16 -0.74 -33.15
C TYR A 363 -18.55 -0.31 -33.59
N GLU A 364 -18.65 0.79 -34.33
CA GLU A 364 -19.90 1.28 -34.89
C GLU A 364 -20.39 0.37 -36.04
N GLN A 365 -19.49 -0.26 -36.80
CA GLN A 365 -19.83 -1.21 -37.87
C GLN A 365 -20.33 -2.59 -37.37
N LYS A 366 -20.12 -2.92 -36.08
CA LYS A 366 -20.51 -4.21 -35.48
C LYS A 366 -21.83 -4.17 -34.71
N LYS A 367 -22.49 -3.01 -34.64
CA LYS A 367 -23.87 -2.85 -34.15
C LYS A 367 -24.85 -3.00 -35.30
#